data_AF-A0A1H1YB80-F1
#
_entry.id   AF-A0A1H1YB80-F1
#
_cell.length_a   1.000
_cell.length_b   1.000
_cell.length_c   1.000
_cell.angle_alpha   90.00
_cell.angle_beta   90.00
_cell.angle_gamma   90.00
#
_symmetry.space_group_name_H-M   'P 1'
#
loop_
_entity.id
_entity.type
_entity.pdbx_description
1 polymer ?
#
loop_
_entity_poly.entity_id
_entity_poly.type
_entity_poly.pdbx_seq_one_letter_code
_entity_poly.pdbx_strand_id
1 'polypeptide(L)'
;MALSLIDGLVFAFLVVAMTLVRYDFHTYLVNGPGMLVCSAIALVVFFIGGPLAIYRGRYRRGSTDQFAAIVGTVALGVGIMWVVEFAFASRLLIPTSVPITAGALMVVIKSLENWIRRNLRQRSLTMSGASRPTIVVGAGNQGMLALDMIAQDSHNEFVAVGILDDDPAKRHLRYNGIRVLGPIADISAHVDRTGAGAVIIAISDLPPEDLSRIASNLESRPVEIKIMPKLSDSALARPEPDAHDVAGLRHRSFRDVSLEDLIGRKPISTNIDDIASAITGKVVLVTGAGGSIGSQLCRQVARFDPARLIMTDRDESGLHATELGLEGSALLTSDDLVLGDLRDPAFIDTLVAEAKPDIIFHAAALKHLTFLERFPEQAVRTNVGASLDLLNAAVAHDVDAFVHISTDKAAGATSVLGRTKFSIERAIASVAAVTGRRYMSVRFGNVLGSRGSVLETFVAQVAAGDPVTVTDPEVTRYFMTADEACELVLQAAAIGGPGETLVLDMGEPIRIADLAKRVIALSGRSDAQIVYTGLRPGRSSLKHFCHRERPTVAPTIR
;
A
#
# COMPACT_ATOMS: atom_id res chain seq x y z
N MET A 1 -36.79 -14.96 -1.58
CA MET A 1 -37.91 -15.91 -1.74
C MET A 1 -38.88 -15.46 -2.85
N ALA A 2 -39.40 -14.22 -2.82
CA ALA A 2 -40.29 -13.69 -3.87
C ALA A 2 -39.73 -13.80 -5.30
N LEU A 3 -38.48 -13.37 -5.53
CA LEU A 3 -37.80 -13.50 -6.84
C LEU A 3 -37.69 -14.95 -7.35
N SER A 4 -37.48 -15.89 -6.43
CA SER A 4 -37.42 -17.32 -6.73
C SER A 4 -38.75 -17.87 -7.22
N LEU A 5 -39.83 -17.43 -6.58
CA LEU A 5 -41.18 -17.85 -6.93
C LEU A 5 -41.57 -17.28 -8.30
N ILE A 6 -41.25 -16.02 -8.57
CA ILE A 6 -41.46 -15.39 -9.87
C ILE A 6 -40.74 -16.16 -10.97
N ASP A 7 -39.46 -16.47 -10.79
CA ASP A 7 -38.70 -17.24 -11.78
C ASP A 7 -39.26 -18.65 -12.01
N GLY A 8 -39.70 -19.32 -10.95
CA GLY A 8 -40.34 -20.62 -11.06
C GLY A 8 -41.67 -20.55 -11.83
N LEU A 9 -42.46 -19.50 -11.60
CA LEU A 9 -43.68 -19.24 -12.37
C LEU A 9 -43.37 -18.93 -13.84
N VAL A 10 -42.33 -18.15 -14.12
CA VAL A 10 -41.88 -17.87 -15.49
C VAL A 10 -41.45 -19.17 -16.17
N PHE A 11 -40.66 -20.01 -15.51
CA PHE A 11 -40.22 -21.27 -16.11
C PHE A 11 -41.39 -22.23 -16.32
N ALA A 12 -42.32 -22.34 -15.37
CA ALA A 12 -43.55 -23.10 -15.51
C ALA A 12 -44.42 -22.61 -16.68
N PHE A 13 -44.52 -21.30 -16.87
CA PHE A 13 -45.21 -20.68 -18.01
C PHE A 13 -44.52 -21.01 -19.34
N LEU A 14 -43.18 -20.96 -19.39
CA LEU A 14 -42.43 -21.33 -20.59
C LEU A 14 -42.64 -22.79 -20.99
N VAL A 15 -42.76 -23.70 -20.02
CA VAL A 15 -43.10 -25.11 -20.28
C VAL A 15 -44.49 -25.22 -20.94
N VAL A 16 -45.50 -24.50 -20.44
CA VAL A 16 -46.85 -24.48 -21.03
C VAL A 16 -46.80 -23.88 -22.44
N ALA A 17 -46.17 -22.72 -22.60
CA ALA A 17 -46.07 -22.02 -23.88
C ALA A 17 -45.36 -22.86 -24.93
N MET A 18 -44.22 -23.47 -24.59
CA MET A 18 -43.49 -24.34 -25.52
C MET A 18 -44.23 -25.63 -25.83
N THR A 19 -45.05 -26.14 -24.90
CA THR A 19 -45.95 -27.28 -25.18
C THR A 19 -47.00 -26.90 -26.22
N LEU A 20 -47.65 -25.74 -26.07
CA LEU A 20 -48.67 -25.26 -27.02
C LEU A 20 -48.07 -25.00 -28.40
N VAL A 21 -46.90 -24.34 -28.46
CA VAL A 21 -46.19 -24.10 -29.72
C VAL A 21 -45.77 -25.41 -30.39
N ARG A 22 -45.32 -26.40 -29.61
CA ARG A 22 -44.88 -27.69 -30.16
C ARG A 22 -46.02 -28.49 -30.81
N TYR A 23 -47.25 -28.27 -30.36
CA TYR A 23 -48.45 -28.90 -30.92
C TYR A 23 -49.22 -27.98 -31.88
N ASP A 24 -48.59 -26.90 -32.39
CA ASP A 24 -49.23 -25.92 -33.28
C ASP A 24 -50.57 -25.38 -32.74
N PHE A 25 -50.66 -25.21 -31.41
CA PHE A 25 -51.85 -24.79 -30.67
C PHE A 25 -53.05 -25.75 -30.75
N HIS A 26 -52.86 -26.98 -31.22
CA HIS A 26 -53.87 -28.04 -31.17
C HIS A 26 -54.00 -28.62 -29.75
N THR A 27 -54.82 -27.96 -28.92
CA THR A 27 -54.99 -28.27 -27.49
C THR A 27 -55.51 -29.68 -27.19
N TYR A 28 -56.19 -30.33 -28.13
CA TYR A 28 -56.69 -31.70 -27.97
C TYR A 28 -55.59 -32.77 -27.99
N LEU A 29 -54.40 -32.45 -28.51
CA LEU A 29 -53.23 -33.33 -28.53
C LEU A 29 -52.38 -33.20 -27.25
N VAL A 30 -52.68 -32.19 -26.42
CA VAL A 30 -51.88 -31.86 -25.24
C VAL A 30 -52.24 -32.78 -24.08
N ASN A 31 -51.26 -33.49 -23.55
CA ASN A 31 -51.40 -34.21 -22.29
C ASN A 31 -51.37 -33.20 -21.12
N GLY A 32 -52.55 -32.72 -20.72
CA GLY A 32 -52.72 -31.77 -19.61
C GLY A 32 -52.05 -32.22 -18.29
N PRO A 33 -52.25 -33.47 -17.84
CA PRO A 33 -51.55 -34.00 -16.67
C PRO A 33 -50.02 -33.93 -16.78
N GLY A 34 -49.45 -34.33 -17.91
CA GLY A 34 -48.00 -34.24 -18.15
C GLY A 34 -47.49 -32.80 -18.08
N MET A 35 -48.26 -31.86 -18.65
CA MET A 35 -47.91 -30.44 -18.67
C MET A 35 -47.91 -29.85 -17.25
N LEU A 36 -48.91 -30.19 -16.44
CA LEU A 36 -48.97 -29.76 -15.05
C LEU A 36 -47.81 -30.32 -14.23
N VAL A 37 -47.41 -31.58 -14.44
CA VAL A 37 -46.27 -32.19 -13.74
C VAL A 37 -44.97 -31.48 -14.11
N CYS A 38 -44.70 -31.24 -15.40
CA CYS A 38 -43.50 -30.53 -15.83
C CYS A 38 -43.48 -29.07 -15.35
N SER A 39 -44.60 -28.36 -15.38
CA SER A 39 -44.72 -27.01 -14.82
C SER A 39 -44.52 -26.99 -13.29
N ALA A 40 -45.00 -28.01 -12.56
CA ALA A 40 -44.76 -28.14 -11.13
C ALA A 40 -43.27 -28.38 -10.82
N ILE A 41 -42.59 -29.25 -11.59
CA ILE A 41 -41.15 -29.48 -11.47
C ILE A 41 -40.38 -28.18 -11.71
N ALA A 42 -40.71 -27.41 -12.76
CA ALA A 42 -40.10 -26.12 -13.06
C ALA A 42 -40.21 -25.14 -11.87
N LEU A 43 -41.41 -25.05 -11.27
CA LEU A 43 -41.68 -24.20 -10.13
C LEU A 43 -40.88 -24.63 -8.89
N VAL A 44 -40.87 -25.93 -8.57
CA VAL A 44 -40.19 -26.50 -7.39
C VAL A 44 -38.68 -26.32 -7.49
N VAL A 45 -38.09 -26.54 -8.67
CA VAL A 45 -36.65 -26.40 -8.90
C VAL A 45 -36.18 -24.97 -8.65
N PHE A 46 -36.92 -23.96 -9.08
CA PHE A 46 -36.58 -22.56 -8.78
C PHE A 46 -36.97 -22.14 -7.36
N PHE A 47 -37.99 -22.74 -6.76
CA PHE A 47 -38.36 -22.50 -5.37
C PHE A 47 -37.30 -23.01 -4.39
N ILE A 48 -36.69 -24.16 -4.69
CA ILE A 48 -35.62 -24.79 -3.88
C ILE A 48 -34.23 -24.31 -4.29
N GLY A 49 -33.92 -24.35 -5.59
CA GLY A 49 -32.61 -24.01 -6.14
C GLY A 49 -32.31 -22.51 -6.10
N GLY A 50 -33.34 -21.66 -6.21
CA GLY A 50 -33.13 -20.22 -6.17
C GLY A 50 -32.62 -19.72 -4.81
N PRO A 51 -33.24 -20.05 -3.65
CA PRO A 51 -32.72 -19.61 -2.35
C PRO A 51 -31.42 -20.32 -1.95
N LEU A 52 -31.21 -21.56 -2.39
CA LEU A 52 -30.02 -22.34 -2.04
C LEU A 52 -28.79 -21.97 -2.88
N ALA A 53 -28.95 -21.67 -4.17
CA ALA A 53 -27.84 -21.39 -5.09
C ALA A 53 -27.80 -19.92 -5.54
N ILE A 54 -28.87 -19.40 -6.14
CA ILE A 54 -28.82 -18.15 -6.94
C ILE A 54 -29.01 -16.87 -6.08
N TYR A 55 -29.92 -16.90 -5.11
CA TYR A 55 -30.45 -15.71 -4.42
C TYR A 55 -29.90 -15.47 -3.02
N ARG A 56 -28.93 -16.29 -2.58
CA ARG A 56 -28.28 -16.16 -1.26
C ARG A 56 -27.12 -15.17 -1.22
N GLY A 57 -26.90 -14.40 -2.29
CA GLY A 57 -25.74 -13.52 -2.41
C GLY A 57 -24.41 -14.25 -2.55
N ARG A 58 -24.42 -15.56 -2.82
CA ARG A 58 -23.21 -16.39 -3.00
C ARG A 58 -22.41 -16.02 -4.25
N TYR A 59 -23.09 -15.55 -5.29
CA TYR A 59 -22.47 -15.17 -6.55
C TYR A 59 -22.64 -13.67 -6.78
N ARG A 60 -21.56 -13.01 -7.22
CA ARG A 60 -21.59 -11.60 -7.64
C ARG A 60 -22.61 -11.46 -8.76
N ARG A 61 -23.56 -10.52 -8.62
CA ARG A 61 -24.62 -10.34 -9.62
C ARG A 61 -24.02 -10.00 -10.99
N GLY A 62 -24.38 -10.76 -12.01
CA GLY A 62 -23.84 -10.65 -13.37
C GLY A 62 -22.44 -11.21 -13.55
N SER A 63 -21.92 -12.03 -12.62
CA SER A 63 -20.66 -12.76 -12.80
C SER A 63 -20.86 -14.01 -13.67
N THR A 64 -19.74 -14.53 -14.18
CA THR A 64 -19.67 -15.84 -14.83
C THR A 64 -20.17 -16.96 -13.92
N ASP A 65 -19.90 -16.87 -12.62
CA ASP A 65 -20.34 -17.87 -11.64
C ASP A 65 -21.85 -17.84 -11.42
N GLN A 66 -22.46 -16.65 -11.42
CA GLN A 66 -23.91 -16.55 -11.35
C GLN A 66 -24.56 -17.12 -12.62
N PHE A 67 -23.96 -16.87 -13.79
CA PHE A 67 -24.42 -17.47 -15.04
C PHE A 67 -24.34 -19.00 -14.97
N ALA A 68 -23.21 -19.56 -14.51
CA ALA A 68 -23.05 -21.00 -14.32
C ALA A 68 -24.09 -21.58 -13.35
N ALA A 69 -24.39 -20.89 -12.24
CA ALA A 69 -25.40 -21.32 -11.27
C ALA A 69 -26.83 -21.31 -11.87
N ILE A 70 -27.17 -20.32 -12.69
CA ILE A 70 -28.45 -20.26 -13.41
C ILE A 70 -28.55 -21.42 -14.40
N VAL A 71 -27.51 -21.63 -15.21
CA VAL A 71 -27.46 -22.74 -16.18
C VAL A 71 -27.57 -24.08 -15.47
N GLY A 72 -26.85 -24.29 -14.36
CA GLY A 72 -26.91 -25.51 -13.57
C GLY A 72 -28.29 -25.77 -12.96
N THR A 73 -28.97 -24.72 -12.47
CA THR A 73 -30.33 -24.85 -11.91
C THR A 73 -31.36 -25.20 -12.98
N VAL A 74 -31.27 -24.59 -14.17
CA VAL A 74 -32.13 -24.91 -15.30
C VAL A 74 -31.86 -26.32 -15.81
N ALA A 75 -30.59 -26.70 -15.95
CA ALA A 75 -30.19 -28.04 -16.39
C ALA A 75 -30.67 -29.13 -15.42
N LEU A 76 -30.62 -28.88 -14.11
CA LEU A 76 -31.19 -29.77 -13.10
C LEU A 76 -32.70 -29.95 -13.29
N GLY A 77 -33.43 -28.86 -13.54
CA GLY A 77 -34.87 -28.93 -13.80
C GLY A 77 -35.22 -29.73 -15.05
N VAL A 78 -34.50 -29.49 -16.15
CA VAL A 78 -34.64 -30.27 -17.40
C VAL A 78 -34.32 -31.75 -17.17
N GLY A 79 -33.23 -32.05 -16.43
CA GLY A 79 -32.85 -33.41 -16.10
C GLY A 79 -33.89 -34.15 -15.26
N ILE A 80 -34.47 -33.50 -14.24
CA ILE A 80 -35.56 -34.08 -13.42
C ILE A 80 -36.79 -34.37 -14.28
N MET A 81 -37.18 -33.46 -15.18
CA MET A 81 -38.31 -33.69 -16.10
C MET A 81 -38.08 -34.91 -16.99
N TRP A 82 -36.85 -35.12 -17.49
CA TRP A 82 -36.51 -36.31 -18.28
C TRP A 82 -36.49 -37.59 -17.47
N VAL A 83 -35.96 -37.57 -16.25
CA VAL A 83 -35.98 -38.72 -15.34
C VAL A 83 -37.42 -39.11 -15.02
N VAL A 84 -38.30 -38.15 -14.78
CA VAL A 84 -39.74 -38.39 -14.57
C VAL A 84 -40.37 -38.96 -15.83
N GLU A 85 -40.13 -38.39 -17.02
CA GLU A 85 -40.63 -38.94 -18.29
C GLU A 85 -40.20 -40.41 -18.51
N PHE A 86 -38.93 -40.71 -18.22
CA PHE A 86 -38.38 -42.06 -18.32
C PHE A 86 -39.01 -43.02 -17.30
N ALA A 87 -39.11 -42.60 -16.03
CA ALA A 87 -39.67 -43.41 -14.94
C ALA A 87 -41.15 -43.77 -15.16
N PHE A 88 -41.91 -42.89 -15.81
CA PHE A 88 -43.31 -43.14 -16.18
C PHE A 88 -43.49 -43.80 -17.54
N ALA A 89 -42.41 -44.38 -18.11
CA ALA A 89 -42.41 -45.08 -19.39
C ALA A 89 -43.09 -44.26 -20.51
N SER A 90 -42.76 -42.97 -20.61
CA SER A 90 -43.28 -42.05 -21.63
C SER A 90 -44.82 -41.86 -21.64
N ARG A 91 -45.50 -42.16 -20.53
CA ARG A 91 -46.96 -41.93 -20.37
C ARG A 91 -47.34 -40.46 -20.16
N LEU A 92 -46.37 -39.58 -19.91
CA LEU A 92 -46.59 -38.15 -19.69
C LEU A 92 -46.57 -37.34 -21.01
N LEU A 93 -46.18 -37.95 -22.14
CA LEU A 93 -46.39 -37.52 -23.54
C LEU A 93 -46.07 -36.04 -23.84
N ILE A 94 -45.11 -35.46 -23.13
CA ILE A 94 -44.55 -34.17 -23.55
C ILE A 94 -43.34 -34.46 -24.44
N PRO A 95 -43.28 -33.87 -25.65
CA PRO A 95 -42.13 -34.02 -26.52
C PRO A 95 -40.84 -33.59 -25.81
N THR A 96 -39.78 -34.39 -25.91
CA THR A 96 -38.48 -34.14 -25.26
C THR A 96 -37.86 -32.78 -25.60
N SER A 97 -38.29 -32.17 -26.71
CA SER A 97 -37.92 -30.82 -27.13
C SER A 97 -38.48 -29.72 -26.22
N VAL A 98 -39.59 -29.94 -25.52
CA VAL A 98 -40.27 -28.90 -24.71
C VAL A 98 -39.42 -28.51 -23.49
N PRO A 99 -38.94 -29.43 -22.62
CA PRO A 99 -38.04 -29.06 -21.53
C PRO A 99 -36.76 -28.36 -22.00
N ILE A 100 -36.15 -28.82 -23.11
CA ILE A 100 -34.93 -28.20 -23.66
C ILE A 100 -35.21 -26.77 -24.11
N THR A 101 -36.26 -26.57 -24.92
CA THR A 101 -36.57 -25.24 -25.50
C THR A 101 -37.04 -24.26 -24.42
N ALA A 102 -37.86 -24.71 -23.46
CA ALA A 102 -38.25 -23.90 -22.31
C ALA A 102 -37.04 -23.54 -21.44
N GLY A 103 -36.13 -24.49 -21.19
CA GLY A 103 -34.91 -24.26 -20.43
C GLY A 103 -33.96 -23.26 -21.11
N ALA A 104 -33.73 -23.42 -22.42
CA ALA A 104 -32.90 -22.50 -23.20
C ALA A 104 -33.46 -21.07 -23.17
N LEU A 105 -34.77 -20.92 -23.34
CA LEU A 105 -35.44 -19.63 -23.28
C LEU A 105 -35.37 -19.00 -21.88
N MET A 106 -35.46 -19.81 -20.82
CA MET A 106 -35.27 -19.36 -19.45
C MET A 106 -33.86 -18.80 -19.22
N VAL A 107 -32.82 -19.48 -19.71
CA VAL A 107 -31.43 -18.99 -19.63
C VAL A 107 -31.29 -17.65 -20.35
N VAL A 108 -31.88 -17.49 -21.54
CA VAL A 108 -31.86 -16.24 -22.30
C VAL A 108 -32.56 -15.12 -21.52
N ILE A 109 -33.77 -15.35 -21.02
CA ILE A 109 -34.53 -14.35 -20.26
C ILE A 109 -33.75 -13.92 -19.01
N LYS A 110 -33.22 -14.85 -18.23
CA LYS A 110 -32.44 -14.53 -17.02
C LYS A 110 -31.12 -13.81 -17.34
N SER A 111 -30.46 -14.19 -18.43
CA SER A 111 -29.23 -13.51 -18.88
C SER A 111 -29.52 -12.08 -19.31
N LEU A 112 -30.61 -11.86 -20.06
CA LEU A 112 -31.04 -10.54 -20.48
C LEU A 112 -31.49 -9.69 -19.30
N GLU A 113 -32.27 -10.25 -18.37
CA GLU A 113 -32.70 -9.57 -17.14
C GLU A 113 -31.51 -9.15 -16.27
N ASN A 114 -30.50 -10.01 -16.13
CA ASN A 114 -29.27 -9.69 -15.40
C ASN A 114 -28.42 -8.65 -16.12
N TRP A 115 -28.32 -8.71 -17.46
CA TRP A 115 -27.63 -7.70 -18.26
C TRP A 115 -28.32 -6.33 -18.18
N ILE A 116 -29.65 -6.29 -18.34
CA ILE A 116 -30.48 -5.08 -18.21
C ILE A 116 -30.31 -4.50 -16.80
N ARG A 117 -30.46 -5.31 -15.74
CA ARG A 117 -30.30 -4.82 -14.37
C ARG A 117 -28.88 -4.33 -14.08
N ARG A 118 -27.84 -4.99 -14.60
CA ARG A 118 -26.46 -4.54 -14.47
C ARG A 118 -26.27 -3.17 -15.13
N ASN A 119 -26.76 -3.01 -16.35
CA ASN A 119 -26.66 -1.75 -17.09
C ASN A 119 -27.53 -0.64 -16.49
N LEU A 120 -28.73 -0.96 -16.00
CA LEU A 120 -29.61 0.00 -15.34
C LEU A 120 -29.07 0.42 -13.98
N ARG A 121 -28.45 -0.49 -13.21
CA ARG A 121 -27.79 -0.16 -11.94
C ARG A 121 -26.55 0.72 -12.18
N GLN A 122 -25.80 0.44 -13.25
CA GLN A 122 -24.70 1.32 -13.69
C GLN A 122 -25.20 2.70 -14.16
N ARG A 123 -26.37 2.77 -14.79
CA ARG A 123 -27.01 4.05 -15.15
C ARG A 123 -27.65 4.76 -13.95
N SER A 124 -28.12 4.01 -12.96
CA SER A 124 -28.74 4.48 -11.71
C SER A 124 -27.73 4.92 -10.66
N LEU A 125 -26.42 4.72 -10.88
CA LEU A 125 -25.37 5.50 -10.23
C LEU A 125 -25.33 6.96 -10.76
N THR A 126 -26.45 7.45 -11.31
CA THR A 126 -26.78 8.87 -11.35
C THR A 126 -26.82 9.42 -9.92
N MET A 127 -25.73 10.08 -9.56
CA MET A 127 -25.65 11.23 -8.67
C MET A 127 -26.73 11.27 -7.59
N SER A 128 -26.53 10.50 -6.53
CA SER A 128 -26.93 11.05 -5.23
C SER A 128 -26.20 12.38 -5.09
N GLY A 129 -26.85 13.45 -4.63
CA GLY A 129 -26.23 14.77 -4.52
C GLY A 129 -24.96 14.81 -3.64
N ALA A 130 -24.67 13.72 -2.91
CA ALA A 130 -23.47 13.52 -2.12
C ALA A 130 -22.29 12.86 -2.86
N SER A 131 -22.50 12.24 -4.03
CA SER A 131 -21.47 11.50 -4.75
C SER A 131 -20.63 12.43 -5.64
N ARG A 132 -19.31 12.37 -5.49
CA ARG A 132 -18.37 13.19 -6.26
C ARG A 132 -18.04 12.53 -7.61
N PRO A 133 -18.25 13.21 -8.75
CA PRO A 133 -17.82 12.71 -10.04
C PRO A 133 -16.29 12.58 -10.09
N THR A 134 -15.78 11.46 -10.58
CA THR A 134 -14.36 11.10 -10.48
C THR A 134 -13.79 10.58 -11.79
N ILE A 135 -12.63 11.10 -12.18
CA ILE A 135 -11.86 10.56 -13.30
C ILE A 135 -10.79 9.61 -12.75
N VAL A 136 -10.69 8.42 -13.34
CA VAL A 136 -9.64 7.45 -13.01
C VAL A 136 -8.50 7.58 -14.03
N VAL A 137 -7.28 7.81 -13.57
CA VAL A 137 -6.07 7.88 -14.39
C VAL A 137 -5.41 6.50 -14.39
N GLY A 138 -5.29 5.89 -15.57
CA GLY A 138 -4.84 4.53 -15.80
C GLY A 138 -6.00 3.60 -16.17
N ALA A 139 -5.94 3.00 -17.36
CA ALA A 139 -6.86 1.98 -17.87
C ALA A 139 -6.26 0.56 -17.78
N GLY A 140 -5.22 0.37 -16.98
CA GLY A 140 -4.64 -0.95 -16.68
C GLY A 140 -5.40 -1.71 -15.58
N ASN A 141 -4.81 -2.80 -15.10
CA ASN A 141 -5.42 -3.66 -14.05
C ASN A 141 -5.77 -2.87 -12.78
N GLN A 142 -4.90 -1.95 -12.34
CA GLN A 142 -5.17 -1.10 -11.18
C GLN A 142 -6.33 -0.14 -11.41
N GLY A 143 -6.46 0.42 -12.61
CA GLY A 143 -7.61 1.24 -13.01
C GLY A 143 -8.91 0.46 -12.97
N MET A 144 -8.90 -0.79 -13.45
CA MET A 144 -10.06 -1.67 -13.37
C MET A 144 -10.43 -2.00 -11.92
N LEU A 145 -9.44 -2.27 -11.07
CA LEU A 145 -9.64 -2.46 -9.63
C LEU A 145 -10.22 -1.21 -8.96
N ALA A 146 -9.75 -0.01 -9.34
CA ALA A 146 -10.30 1.26 -8.88
C ALA A 146 -11.78 1.39 -9.20
N LEU A 147 -12.14 1.12 -10.45
CA LEU A 147 -13.53 1.17 -10.92
C LEU A 147 -14.40 0.13 -10.21
N ASP A 148 -13.86 -1.06 -9.94
CA ASP A 148 -14.56 -2.08 -9.17
C ASP A 148 -14.73 -1.69 -7.70
N MET A 149 -13.77 -1.00 -7.10
CA MET A 149 -13.85 -0.48 -5.72
C MET A 149 -14.89 0.64 -5.63
N ILE A 150 -14.85 1.62 -6.53
CA ILE A 150 -15.86 2.69 -6.64
C ILE A 150 -17.26 2.09 -6.84
N ALA A 151 -17.41 1.09 -7.70
CA ALA A 151 -18.70 0.45 -7.95
C ALA A 151 -19.21 -0.43 -6.79
N GLN A 152 -18.33 -0.79 -5.85
CA GLN A 152 -18.66 -1.61 -4.68
C GLN A 152 -18.85 -0.77 -3.41
N ASP A 153 -18.43 0.48 -3.42
CA ASP A 153 -18.55 1.39 -2.29
C ASP A 153 -20.03 1.60 -1.93
N SER A 154 -20.40 1.21 -0.71
CA SER A 154 -21.75 1.38 -0.18
C SER A 154 -22.07 2.84 0.15
N HIS A 155 -21.06 3.67 0.40
CA HIS A 155 -21.22 5.09 0.70
C HIS A 155 -21.41 5.94 -0.56
N ASN A 156 -21.10 5.39 -1.74
CA ASN A 156 -21.12 6.07 -3.03
C ASN A 156 -20.38 7.43 -2.95
N GLU A 157 -19.21 7.47 -2.30
CA GLU A 157 -18.42 8.70 -2.19
C GLU A 157 -17.99 9.18 -3.58
N PHE A 158 -17.57 8.24 -4.43
CA PHE A 158 -17.09 8.51 -5.78
C PHE A 158 -18.02 7.90 -6.84
N VAL A 159 -18.11 8.57 -7.99
CA VAL A 159 -18.79 8.04 -9.19
C VAL A 159 -17.86 8.23 -10.39
N ALA A 160 -17.41 7.12 -10.97
CA ALA A 160 -16.51 7.17 -12.11
C ALA A 160 -17.21 7.74 -13.36
N VAL A 161 -16.69 8.83 -13.91
CA VAL A 161 -17.22 9.51 -15.11
C VAL A 161 -16.36 9.32 -16.35
N GLY A 162 -15.13 8.84 -16.19
CA GLY A 162 -14.21 8.60 -17.29
C GLY A 162 -12.89 8.00 -16.84
N ILE A 163 -12.17 7.43 -17.80
CA ILE A 163 -10.81 6.92 -17.62
C ILE A 163 -9.87 7.72 -18.52
N LEU A 164 -8.66 8.02 -18.07
CA LEU A 164 -7.58 8.57 -18.91
C LEU A 164 -6.43 7.59 -18.98
N ASP A 165 -5.88 7.35 -20.16
CA ASP A 165 -4.72 6.49 -20.36
C ASP A 165 -3.99 6.93 -21.64
N ASP A 166 -2.67 7.01 -21.58
CA ASP A 166 -1.86 7.48 -22.71
C ASP A 166 -1.70 6.43 -23.81
N ASP A 167 -1.98 5.14 -23.52
CA ASP A 167 -1.90 4.06 -24.49
C ASP A 167 -2.96 4.21 -25.61
N PRO A 168 -2.54 4.45 -26.87
CA PRO A 168 -3.47 4.60 -27.98
C PRO A 168 -4.35 3.38 -28.21
N ALA A 169 -3.88 2.17 -27.86
CA ALA A 169 -4.64 0.93 -28.01
C ALA A 169 -5.88 0.90 -27.09
N LYS A 170 -5.86 1.65 -25.99
CA LYS A 170 -6.94 1.69 -25.00
C LYS A 170 -7.99 2.78 -25.25
N ARG A 171 -7.83 3.64 -26.26
CA ARG A 171 -8.74 4.78 -26.54
C ARG A 171 -10.20 4.40 -26.77
N HIS A 172 -10.46 3.18 -27.23
CA HIS A 172 -11.81 2.65 -27.43
C HIS A 172 -12.26 1.68 -26.34
N LEU A 173 -11.40 1.44 -25.33
CA LEU A 173 -11.70 0.56 -24.22
C LEU A 173 -12.86 1.12 -23.40
N ARG A 174 -13.75 0.22 -23.02
CA ARG A 174 -14.83 0.48 -22.07
C ARG A 174 -14.79 -0.58 -20.98
N TYR A 175 -14.74 -0.14 -19.73
CA TYR A 175 -14.83 -1.01 -18.57
C TYR A 175 -16.07 -0.66 -17.76
N ASN A 176 -16.95 -1.64 -17.53
CA ASN A 176 -18.20 -1.44 -16.79
C ASN A 176 -19.04 -0.23 -17.29
N GLY A 177 -19.01 0.05 -18.59
CA GLY A 177 -19.73 1.18 -19.21
C GLY A 177 -18.98 2.51 -19.20
N ILE A 178 -17.87 2.63 -18.45
CA ILE A 178 -17.01 3.82 -18.41
C ILE A 178 -15.99 3.74 -19.55
N ARG A 179 -15.86 4.83 -20.31
CA ARG A 179 -14.97 4.90 -21.49
C ARG A 179 -13.65 5.58 -21.13
N VAL A 180 -12.57 5.16 -21.78
CA VAL A 180 -11.34 5.95 -21.89
C VAL A 180 -11.62 7.22 -22.71
N LEU A 181 -11.51 8.38 -22.07
CA LEU A 181 -11.86 9.69 -22.66
C LEU A 181 -10.76 10.20 -23.59
N GLY A 182 -9.50 9.88 -23.30
CA GLY A 182 -8.34 10.43 -23.98
C GLY A 182 -7.04 10.23 -23.20
N PRO A 183 -5.96 10.89 -23.64
CA PRO A 183 -4.67 10.89 -22.96
C PRO A 183 -4.72 11.70 -21.66
N ILE A 184 -3.74 11.48 -20.79
CA ILE A 184 -3.62 12.15 -19.49
C ILE A 184 -3.33 13.65 -19.67
N ALA A 185 -2.68 14.03 -20.78
CA ALA A 185 -2.39 15.43 -21.10
C ALA A 185 -3.64 16.33 -21.17
N ASP A 186 -4.80 15.77 -21.55
CA ASP A 186 -6.05 16.51 -21.72
C ASP A 186 -6.92 16.49 -20.44
N ILE A 187 -6.34 16.15 -19.28
CA ILE A 187 -7.08 15.95 -18.02
C ILE A 187 -7.92 17.16 -17.63
N SER A 188 -7.40 18.38 -17.75
CA SER A 188 -8.12 19.61 -17.38
C SER A 188 -9.39 19.80 -18.21
N ALA A 189 -9.32 19.57 -19.53
CA ALA A 189 -10.47 19.67 -20.42
C ALA A 189 -11.53 18.60 -20.11
N HIS A 190 -11.10 17.41 -19.72
CA HIS A 190 -12.01 16.34 -19.33
C HIS A 190 -12.65 16.56 -17.96
N VAL A 191 -11.90 17.10 -17.00
CA VAL A 191 -12.43 17.54 -15.70
C VAL A 191 -13.52 18.59 -15.91
N ASP A 192 -13.26 19.64 -16.69
CA ASP A 192 -14.23 20.71 -16.96
C ASP A 192 -15.49 20.18 -17.66
N ARG A 193 -15.33 19.30 -18.65
CA ARG A 193 -16.45 18.73 -19.40
C ARG A 193 -17.32 17.78 -18.56
N THR A 194 -16.71 17.07 -17.61
CA THR A 194 -17.41 16.05 -16.80
C THR A 194 -17.86 16.56 -15.44
N GLY A 195 -17.37 17.71 -15.00
CA GLY A 195 -17.62 18.23 -13.65
C GLY A 195 -16.95 17.39 -12.56
N ALA A 196 -15.81 16.76 -12.87
CA ALA A 196 -15.10 15.90 -11.93
C ALA A 196 -14.62 16.70 -10.71
N GLY A 197 -15.04 16.29 -9.51
CA GLY A 197 -14.57 16.84 -8.23
C GLY A 197 -13.42 16.06 -7.61
N ALA A 198 -13.08 14.89 -8.18
CA ALA A 198 -11.93 14.10 -7.76
C ALA A 198 -11.23 13.43 -8.95
N VAL A 199 -9.94 13.15 -8.79
CA VAL A 199 -9.11 12.37 -9.72
C VAL A 199 -8.40 11.27 -8.95
N ILE A 200 -8.60 10.02 -9.36
CA ILE A 200 -7.93 8.86 -8.75
C ILE A 200 -6.79 8.40 -9.66
N ILE A 201 -5.56 8.45 -9.15
CA ILE A 201 -4.37 7.91 -9.80
C ILE A 201 -4.31 6.41 -9.55
N ALA A 202 -4.56 5.62 -10.60
CA ALA A 202 -4.56 4.17 -10.60
C ALA A 202 -3.46 3.60 -11.53
N ILE A 203 -2.28 4.22 -11.47
CA ILE A 203 -1.06 3.77 -12.14
C ILE A 203 -0.03 3.50 -11.03
N SER A 204 0.37 2.23 -10.85
CA SER A 204 1.23 1.80 -9.73
C SER A 204 2.58 2.52 -9.65
N ASP A 205 3.17 2.78 -10.82
CA ASP A 205 4.50 3.39 -10.95
C ASP A 205 4.43 4.66 -11.79
N LEU A 206 3.50 5.56 -11.46
CA LEU A 206 3.42 6.84 -12.15
C LEU A 206 4.70 7.65 -11.86
N PRO A 207 5.43 8.11 -12.89
CA PRO A 207 6.57 8.99 -12.68
C PRO A 207 6.14 10.25 -11.90
N PRO A 208 6.93 10.75 -10.93
CA PRO A 208 6.54 11.92 -10.14
C PRO A 208 6.40 13.19 -10.97
N GLU A 209 7.12 13.26 -12.09
CA GLU A 209 6.99 14.36 -13.04
C GLU A 209 5.59 14.38 -13.65
N ASP A 210 5.02 13.21 -13.93
CA ASP A 210 3.65 13.08 -14.41
C ASP A 210 2.64 13.39 -13.31
N LEU A 211 2.87 12.93 -12.07
CA LEU A 211 2.02 13.28 -10.93
C LEU A 211 2.02 14.80 -10.67
N SER A 212 3.20 15.42 -10.66
CA SER A 212 3.35 16.87 -10.50
C SER A 212 2.69 17.62 -11.66
N ARG A 213 2.81 17.13 -12.90
CA ARG A 213 2.16 17.70 -14.08
C ARG A 213 0.63 17.61 -13.98
N ILE A 214 0.10 16.48 -13.52
CA ILE A 214 -1.33 16.32 -13.25
C ILE A 214 -1.78 17.31 -12.17
N ALA A 215 -1.05 17.42 -11.06
CA ALA A 215 -1.36 18.35 -9.97
C ALA A 215 -1.39 19.81 -10.44
N SER A 216 -0.34 20.26 -11.15
CA SER A 216 -0.27 21.63 -11.69
C SER A 216 -1.38 21.92 -12.70
N ASN A 217 -1.78 20.94 -13.51
CA ASN A 217 -2.88 21.10 -14.48
C ASN A 217 -4.26 21.23 -13.81
N LEU A 218 -4.40 20.79 -12.56
CA LEU A 218 -5.65 20.78 -11.80
C LEU A 218 -5.71 21.84 -10.70
N GLU A 219 -4.60 22.52 -10.41
CA GLU A 219 -4.45 23.49 -9.32
C GLU A 219 -5.53 24.58 -9.27
N SER A 220 -5.92 25.14 -10.41
CA SER A 220 -6.93 26.20 -10.49
C SER A 220 -8.38 25.71 -10.31
N ARG A 221 -8.57 24.43 -9.99
CA ARG A 221 -9.88 23.77 -9.92
C ARG A 221 -10.08 23.15 -8.54
N PRO A 222 -11.31 23.12 -8.01
CA PRO A 222 -11.62 22.48 -6.74
C PRO A 222 -11.70 20.95 -6.91
N VAL A 223 -10.57 20.33 -7.26
CA VAL A 223 -10.46 18.90 -7.56
C VAL A 223 -9.48 18.24 -6.61
N GLU A 224 -9.94 17.18 -5.95
CA GLU A 224 -9.11 16.40 -5.04
C GLU A 224 -8.36 15.29 -5.79
N ILE A 225 -7.06 15.14 -5.53
CA ILE A 225 -6.25 14.08 -6.13
C ILE A 225 -6.06 12.98 -5.09
N LYS A 226 -6.50 11.77 -5.43
CA LYS A 226 -6.37 10.57 -4.62
C LYS A 226 -5.50 9.53 -5.33
N ILE A 227 -4.85 8.65 -4.58
CA ILE A 227 -4.01 7.56 -5.10
C ILE A 227 -4.60 6.21 -4.69
N MET A 228 -4.55 5.24 -5.61
CA MET A 228 -4.87 3.84 -5.30
C MET A 228 -3.84 3.26 -4.32
N PRO A 229 -4.24 2.73 -3.14
CA PRO A 229 -3.31 2.05 -2.23
C PRO A 229 -2.66 0.84 -2.91
N LYS A 230 -1.38 0.58 -2.62
CA LYS A 230 -0.70 -0.61 -3.14
C LYS A 230 -1.26 -1.85 -2.46
N LEU A 231 -1.38 -2.95 -3.21
CA LEU A 231 -1.90 -4.23 -2.68
C LEU A 231 -1.06 -4.76 -1.50
N SER A 232 0.25 -4.45 -1.46
CA SER A 232 1.18 -4.73 -0.36
C SER A 232 0.81 -4.03 0.94
N ASP A 233 0.29 -2.80 0.86
CA ASP A 233 -0.05 -2.00 2.04
C ASP A 233 -1.37 -2.50 2.66
N SER A 234 -2.29 -2.96 1.83
CA SER A 234 -3.65 -3.33 2.24
C SER A 234 -3.80 -4.69 2.95
N ALA A 235 -2.81 -5.57 2.84
CA ALA A 235 -2.85 -6.89 3.48
C ALA A 235 -2.29 -6.89 4.91
N LEU A 236 -1.53 -5.85 5.29
CA LEU A 236 -0.73 -5.83 6.52
C LEU A 236 -0.82 -4.52 7.32
N ALA A 237 -1.43 -3.44 6.81
CA ALA A 237 -1.55 -2.19 7.55
C ALA A 237 -2.68 -2.25 8.61
N ARG A 238 -2.30 -2.23 9.89
CA ARG A 238 -3.11 -1.59 10.93
C ARG A 238 -3.25 -0.09 10.58
N PRO A 239 -4.38 0.55 10.91
CA PRO A 239 -4.67 1.92 10.50
C PRO A 239 -3.59 2.88 11.03
N GLU A 240 -3.11 3.78 10.16
CA GLU A 240 -2.24 4.89 10.58
C GLU A 240 -3.03 5.88 11.46
N PRO A 241 -2.44 6.47 12.52
CA PRO A 241 -3.17 7.30 13.47
C PRO A 241 -3.41 8.75 13.04
N ASP A 242 -2.89 9.20 11.89
CA ASP A 242 -2.82 10.64 11.57
C ASP A 242 -3.98 11.18 10.72
N ALA A 243 -4.95 10.33 10.33
CA ALA A 243 -6.20 10.81 9.75
C ALA A 243 -7.24 10.98 10.86
N HIS A 244 -7.61 12.23 11.15
CA HIS A 244 -8.79 12.57 11.94
C HIS A 244 -10.07 12.08 11.24
N ASP A 245 -10.34 10.77 11.26
CA ASP A 245 -11.64 10.22 10.89
C ASP A 245 -11.96 9.02 11.79
N VAL A 246 -12.63 9.34 12.90
CA VAL A 246 -13.15 8.39 13.87
C VAL A 246 -14.50 7.87 13.39
N ALA A 247 -14.55 7.16 12.26
CA ALA A 247 -15.70 6.33 11.87
C ALA A 247 -15.40 5.46 10.64
N GLY A 248 -15.07 4.18 10.83
CA GLY A 248 -15.25 3.19 9.76
C GLY A 248 -14.13 2.18 9.62
N LEU A 249 -14.11 1.20 10.52
CA LEU A 249 -13.41 -0.06 10.33
C LEU A 249 -13.77 -0.69 8.97
N ARG A 250 -12.73 -1.05 8.22
CA ARG A 250 -12.74 -1.76 6.93
C ARG A 250 -13.20 -0.85 5.81
N HIS A 251 -12.30 -0.50 4.89
CA HIS A 251 -12.44 -0.51 3.43
C HIS A 251 -11.09 -0.04 2.87
N ARG A 252 -10.65 -0.60 1.74
CA ARG A 252 -9.48 -0.10 1.01
C ARG A 252 -9.84 1.29 0.48
N SER A 253 -9.65 2.34 1.28
CA SER A 253 -9.94 3.71 0.87
C SER A 253 -8.84 4.22 -0.06
N PHE A 254 -9.20 5.10 -0.99
CA PHE A 254 -8.20 5.82 -1.77
C PHE A 254 -7.49 6.80 -0.84
N ARG A 255 -6.15 6.81 -0.85
CA ARG A 255 -5.36 7.66 0.05
C ARG A 255 -5.01 8.99 -0.59
N ASP A 256 -4.68 9.97 0.23
CA ASP A 256 -4.12 11.23 -0.25
C ASP A 256 -2.73 11.03 -0.87
N VAL A 257 -2.33 12.00 -1.69
CA VAL A 257 -0.97 12.06 -2.23
C VAL A 257 0.00 12.28 -1.08
N SER A 258 0.92 11.34 -0.92
CA SER A 258 1.95 11.40 0.12
C SER A 258 3.21 12.07 -0.43
N LEU A 259 4.08 12.54 0.47
CA LEU A 259 5.35 13.15 0.08
C LEU A 259 6.31 12.14 -0.55
N GLU A 260 6.18 10.86 -0.21
CA GLU A 260 6.94 9.74 -0.74
C GLU A 260 6.66 9.53 -2.23
N ASP A 261 5.41 9.75 -2.68
CA ASP A 261 5.01 9.65 -4.07
C ASP A 261 5.73 10.67 -4.97
N LEU A 262 6.21 11.79 -4.39
CA LEU A 262 6.92 12.83 -5.12
C LEU A 262 8.33 12.43 -5.57
N ILE A 263 8.87 11.32 -5.07
CA ILE A 263 10.25 10.93 -5.32
C ILE A 263 10.33 9.90 -6.45
N GLY A 264 9.29 9.07 -6.60
CA GLY A 264 9.16 8.16 -7.74
C GLY A 264 10.21 7.07 -7.76
N ARG A 265 10.76 6.77 -6.59
CA ARG A 265 11.69 5.68 -6.44
C ARG A 265 10.90 4.38 -6.40
N LYS A 266 11.40 3.37 -7.13
CA LYS A 266 10.86 2.02 -7.05
C LYS A 266 11.24 1.41 -5.69
N PRO A 267 10.29 0.80 -4.97
CA PRO A 267 10.57 0.05 -3.75
C PRO A 267 11.69 -0.95 -4.02
N ILE A 268 12.60 -1.06 -3.07
CA ILE A 268 13.72 -1.99 -3.15
C ILE A 268 13.19 -3.40 -2.87
N SER A 269 13.62 -4.39 -3.66
CA SER A 269 13.21 -5.79 -3.47
C SER A 269 14.17 -6.43 -2.48
N THR A 270 13.76 -6.58 -1.22
CA THR A 270 14.54 -7.32 -0.22
C THR A 270 14.14 -8.80 -0.17
N ASN A 271 15.00 -9.64 0.41
CA ASN A 271 14.69 -11.04 0.63
C ASN A 271 14.05 -11.22 2.00
N ILE A 272 12.72 -11.18 2.01
CA ILE A 272 11.89 -11.29 3.21
C ILE A 272 12.20 -12.59 3.99
N ASP A 273 12.53 -13.69 3.31
CA ASP A 273 12.83 -14.97 3.95
C ASP A 273 14.12 -14.91 4.78
N ASP A 274 15.16 -14.23 4.26
CA ASP A 274 16.42 -14.04 4.98
C ASP A 274 16.19 -13.19 6.23
N ILE A 275 15.43 -12.10 6.10
CA ILE A 275 15.10 -11.20 7.21
C ILE A 275 14.31 -11.94 8.29
N ALA A 276 13.26 -12.67 7.89
CA ALA A 276 12.45 -13.48 8.80
C ALA A 276 13.31 -14.49 9.56
N SER A 277 14.18 -15.23 8.85
CA SER A 277 15.06 -16.21 9.47
C SER A 277 16.02 -15.62 10.52
N ALA A 278 16.40 -14.34 10.36
CA ALA A 278 17.29 -13.65 11.27
C ALA A 278 16.58 -13.10 12.52
N ILE A 279 15.28 -12.81 12.45
CA ILE A 279 14.53 -12.08 13.50
C ILE A 279 13.53 -12.97 14.26
N THR A 280 12.90 -13.94 13.60
CA THR A 280 11.84 -14.74 14.20
C THR A 280 12.33 -15.49 15.43
N GLY A 281 11.61 -15.36 16.55
CA GLY A 281 11.95 -15.99 17.82
C GLY A 281 13.22 -15.44 18.50
N LYS A 282 13.77 -14.32 18.03
CA LYS A 282 14.93 -13.64 18.65
C LYS A 282 14.51 -12.53 19.61
N VAL A 283 15.34 -12.28 20.61
CA VAL A 283 15.24 -11.11 21.50
C VAL A 283 15.99 -9.95 20.84
N VAL A 284 15.27 -8.89 20.49
CA VAL A 284 15.81 -7.74 19.76
C VAL A 284 15.77 -6.50 20.64
N LEU A 285 16.92 -5.83 20.79
CA LEU A 285 17.03 -4.53 21.46
C LEU A 285 17.24 -3.43 20.42
N VAL A 286 16.35 -2.45 20.38
CA VAL A 286 16.48 -1.25 19.55
C VAL A 286 16.74 -0.04 20.43
N THR A 287 17.89 0.61 20.22
CA THR A 287 18.24 1.85 20.91
C THR A 287 17.92 3.07 20.06
N GLY A 288 17.52 4.17 20.70
CA GLY A 288 17.02 5.34 19.98
C GLY A 288 15.64 5.08 19.38
N ALA A 289 14.84 4.23 20.05
CA ALA A 289 13.56 3.73 19.57
C ALA A 289 12.53 4.83 19.32
N GLY A 290 12.63 5.97 20.01
CA GLY A 290 11.76 7.14 19.79
C GLY A 290 12.18 8.02 18.61
N GLY A 291 13.33 7.74 17.98
CA GLY A 291 13.81 8.44 16.80
C GLY A 291 13.12 7.99 15.50
N SER A 292 13.28 8.76 14.42
CA SER A 292 12.68 8.45 13.12
C SER A 292 13.09 7.08 12.56
N ILE A 293 14.34 6.67 12.76
CA ILE A 293 14.85 5.36 12.29
C ILE A 293 14.56 4.27 13.30
N GLY A 294 14.78 4.53 14.60
CA GLY A 294 14.52 3.55 15.65
C GLY A 294 13.05 3.12 15.68
N SER A 295 12.11 4.06 15.60
CA SER A 295 10.67 3.76 15.61
C SER A 295 10.25 2.94 14.39
N GLN A 296 10.83 3.23 13.23
CA GLN A 296 10.58 2.48 12.01
C GLN A 296 11.20 1.08 12.04
N LEU A 297 12.41 0.94 12.61
CA LEU A 297 13.01 -0.36 12.88
C LEU A 297 12.13 -1.19 13.83
N CYS A 298 11.62 -0.60 14.90
CA CYS A 298 10.70 -1.28 15.81
C CYS A 298 9.44 -1.77 15.08
N ARG A 299 8.83 -0.91 14.25
CA ARG A 299 7.67 -1.28 13.40
C ARG A 299 7.95 -2.42 12.44
N GLN A 300 9.14 -2.49 11.85
CA GLN A 300 9.47 -3.56 10.92
C GLN A 300 9.86 -4.84 11.64
N VAL A 301 10.67 -4.76 12.70
CA VAL A 301 11.06 -5.92 13.52
C VAL A 301 9.82 -6.62 14.08
N ALA A 302 8.83 -5.86 14.57
CA ALA A 302 7.58 -6.40 15.09
C ALA A 302 6.76 -7.22 14.06
N ARG A 303 7.00 -7.06 12.74
CA ARG A 303 6.32 -7.82 11.68
C ARG A 303 6.88 -9.23 11.47
N PHE A 304 8.04 -9.52 12.04
CA PHE A 304 8.76 -10.79 11.84
C PHE A 304 8.70 -11.71 13.07
N ASP A 305 7.73 -11.48 13.97
CA ASP A 305 7.47 -12.28 15.18
C ASP A 305 8.74 -12.56 16.02
N PRO A 306 9.43 -11.51 16.52
CA PRO A 306 10.51 -11.68 17.47
C PRO A 306 9.97 -12.29 18.78
N ALA A 307 10.82 -12.97 19.54
CA ALA A 307 10.43 -13.47 20.87
C ALA A 307 10.15 -12.32 21.84
N ARG A 308 10.90 -11.22 21.71
CA ARG A 308 10.78 -10.01 22.53
C ARG A 308 11.40 -8.82 21.78
N LEU A 309 10.75 -7.66 21.82
CA LEU A 309 11.25 -6.42 21.20
C LEU A 309 11.39 -5.35 22.29
N ILE A 310 12.63 -5.13 22.73
CA ILE A 310 12.96 -4.12 23.75
C ILE A 310 13.26 -2.80 23.04
N MET A 311 12.57 -1.74 23.47
CA MET A 311 12.68 -0.40 22.93
C MET A 311 13.25 0.53 23.99
N THR A 312 14.42 1.13 23.73
CA THR A 312 15.02 2.11 24.65
C THR A 312 15.29 3.45 24.00
N ASP A 313 14.92 4.51 24.71
CA ASP A 313 15.23 5.90 24.37
C ASP A 313 15.27 6.74 25.64
N ARG A 314 15.86 7.94 25.55
CA ARG A 314 15.75 8.97 26.59
C ARG A 314 14.58 9.92 26.35
N ASP A 315 14.09 9.98 25.11
CA ASP A 315 12.94 10.79 24.70
C ASP A 315 11.64 10.04 25.02
N GLU A 316 11.07 10.34 26.19
CA GLU A 316 9.79 9.80 26.66
C GLU A 316 8.67 9.99 25.61
N SER A 317 8.58 11.17 25.01
CA SER A 317 7.55 11.49 24.00
C SER A 317 7.73 10.64 22.74
N GLY A 318 8.99 10.46 22.33
CA GLY A 318 9.33 9.61 21.18
C GLY A 318 9.00 8.15 21.42
N LEU A 319 9.27 7.64 22.63
CA LEU A 319 9.00 6.24 22.99
C LEU A 319 7.48 5.97 23.04
N HIS A 320 6.71 6.86 23.66
CA HIS A 320 5.24 6.81 23.66
C HIS A 320 4.65 6.83 22.24
N ALA A 321 5.12 7.73 21.38
CA ALA A 321 4.67 7.78 19.99
C ALA A 321 4.98 6.49 19.21
N THR A 322 6.09 5.82 19.55
CA THR A 322 6.49 4.55 18.93
C THR A 322 5.59 3.39 19.37
N GLU A 323 5.31 3.28 20.67
CA GLU A 323 4.38 2.27 21.21
C GLU A 323 2.98 2.45 20.62
N LEU A 324 2.48 3.69 20.57
CA LEU A 324 1.17 3.99 20.00
C LEU A 324 1.06 3.52 18.55
N GLY A 325 2.11 3.73 17.76
CA GLY A 325 2.17 3.30 16.36
C GLY A 325 2.28 1.78 16.15
N LEU A 326 2.71 1.03 17.17
CA LEU A 326 2.83 -0.43 17.12
C LEU A 326 1.54 -1.13 17.56
N GLU A 327 1.01 -0.71 18.70
CA GLU A 327 -0.08 -1.41 19.38
C GLU A 327 -1.45 -0.76 19.13
N GLY A 328 -1.50 0.48 18.66
CA GLY A 328 -2.73 1.27 18.56
C GLY A 328 -3.21 1.83 19.91
N SER A 329 -2.46 1.55 20.98
CA SER A 329 -2.59 2.12 22.31
C SER A 329 -1.19 2.34 22.88
N ALA A 330 -0.99 3.38 23.68
CA ALA A 330 0.26 3.61 24.39
C ALA A 330 -0.02 3.64 25.89
N LEU A 331 -0.21 2.47 26.48
CA LEU A 331 -0.42 2.34 27.92
C LEU A 331 0.90 2.51 28.69
N LEU A 332 2.06 2.41 28.01
CA LEU A 332 3.40 2.49 28.60
C LEU A 332 3.59 1.51 29.77
N THR A 333 2.94 0.34 29.68
CA THR A 333 2.93 -0.67 30.77
C THR A 333 3.84 -1.85 30.49
N SER A 334 4.39 -1.97 29.29
CA SER A 334 5.29 -3.06 28.92
C SER A 334 6.66 -2.87 29.56
N ASP A 335 7.18 -3.92 30.21
CA ASP A 335 8.56 -3.99 30.70
C ASP A 335 9.60 -3.92 29.55
N ASP A 336 9.15 -4.00 28.30
CA ASP A 336 9.99 -3.89 27.10
C ASP A 336 10.23 -2.43 26.68
N LEU A 337 9.57 -1.47 27.34
CA LEU A 337 9.77 -0.04 27.13
C LEU A 337 10.72 0.50 28.20
N VAL A 338 11.98 0.71 27.84
CA VAL A 338 13.03 1.11 28.79
C VAL A 338 13.45 2.56 28.57
N LEU A 339 12.93 3.46 29.40
CA LEU A 339 13.34 4.86 29.43
C LEU A 339 14.70 5.01 30.11
N GLY A 340 15.72 5.50 29.40
CA GLY A 340 17.05 5.71 29.98
C GLY A 340 18.05 6.41 29.06
N ASP A 341 19.15 6.91 29.64
CA ASP A 341 20.21 7.61 28.93
C ASP A 341 21.41 6.69 28.72
N LEU A 342 21.70 6.34 27.46
CA LEU A 342 22.86 5.53 27.09
C LEU A 342 24.21 6.20 27.39
N ARG A 343 24.25 7.44 27.87
CA ARG A 343 25.50 8.03 28.39
C ARG A 343 25.85 7.55 29.79
N ASP A 344 24.98 6.77 30.45
CA ASP A 344 25.27 6.11 31.72
C ASP A 344 25.70 4.64 31.47
N PRO A 345 26.98 4.29 31.70
CA PRO A 345 27.46 2.93 31.51
C PRO A 345 26.80 1.91 32.43
N ALA A 346 26.40 2.30 33.65
CA ALA A 346 25.75 1.39 34.59
C ALA A 346 24.33 1.02 34.12
N PHE A 347 23.62 1.99 33.53
CA PHE A 347 22.35 1.75 32.87
C PHE A 347 22.52 0.81 31.68
N ILE A 348 23.52 1.03 30.81
CA ILE A 348 23.79 0.16 29.66
C ILE A 348 24.01 -1.29 30.10
N ASP A 349 24.88 -1.50 31.10
CA ASP A 349 25.20 -2.85 31.56
C ASP A 349 23.96 -3.55 32.12
N THR A 350 23.16 -2.85 32.94
CA THR A 350 21.89 -3.36 33.47
C THR A 350 20.91 -3.69 32.36
N LEU A 351 20.73 -2.78 31.39
CA LEU A 351 19.84 -2.97 30.25
C LEU A 351 20.20 -4.24 29.45
N VAL A 352 21.48 -4.43 29.11
CA VAL A 352 21.91 -5.57 28.32
C VAL A 352 21.85 -6.87 29.15
N ALA A 353 22.23 -6.82 30.43
CA ALA A 353 22.20 -7.97 31.33
C ALA A 353 20.77 -8.50 31.58
N GLU A 354 19.79 -7.61 31.73
CA GLU A 354 18.39 -7.95 31.94
C GLU A 354 17.68 -8.33 30.64
N ALA A 355 17.94 -7.59 29.56
CA ALA A 355 17.31 -7.87 28.27
C ALA A 355 17.84 -9.14 27.61
N LYS A 356 19.13 -9.47 27.78
CA LYS A 356 19.84 -10.59 27.11
C LYS A 356 19.54 -10.67 25.61
N PRO A 357 19.78 -9.59 24.84
CA PRO A 357 19.41 -9.56 23.44
C PRO A 357 20.27 -10.49 22.59
N ASP A 358 19.65 -11.18 21.63
CA ASP A 358 20.37 -11.84 20.54
C ASP A 358 20.91 -10.79 19.55
N ILE A 359 20.14 -9.72 19.31
CA ILE A 359 20.43 -8.71 18.30
C ILE A 359 20.25 -7.31 18.89
N ILE A 360 21.25 -6.45 18.71
CA ILE A 360 21.15 -5.03 19.05
C ILE A 360 21.16 -4.20 17.76
N PHE A 361 20.10 -3.42 17.55
CA PHE A 361 20.07 -2.35 16.55
C PHE A 361 20.36 -1.00 17.24
N HIS A 362 21.52 -0.42 16.92
CA HIS A 362 21.97 0.84 17.53
C HIS A 362 21.66 2.06 16.66
N ALA A 363 20.50 2.68 16.88
CA ALA A 363 20.03 3.88 16.15
C ALA A 363 20.13 5.19 16.96
N ALA A 364 20.49 5.14 18.25
CA ALA A 364 20.67 6.33 19.09
C ALA A 364 21.92 7.14 18.67
N ALA A 365 21.72 8.39 18.24
CA ALA A 365 22.80 9.33 17.93
C ALA A 365 22.30 10.78 17.82
N LEU A 366 23.22 11.73 17.98
CA LEU A 366 23.01 13.10 17.52
C LEU A 366 23.37 13.22 16.04
N LYS A 367 22.48 13.86 15.24
CA LYS A 367 22.62 13.96 13.77
C LYS A 367 22.75 15.38 13.19
N HIS A 368 22.45 16.44 13.95
CA HIS A 368 22.37 17.79 13.41
C HIS A 368 23.75 18.44 13.27
N LEU A 369 24.31 18.44 12.04
CA LEU A 369 25.61 19.01 11.70
C LEU A 369 25.91 20.36 12.38
N THR A 370 25.03 21.35 12.24
CA THR A 370 25.26 22.70 12.80
C THR A 370 25.46 22.68 14.31
N PHE A 371 24.71 21.85 15.03
CA PHE A 371 24.84 21.74 16.49
C PHE A 371 26.11 20.99 16.86
N LEU A 372 26.47 19.93 16.12
CA LEU A 372 27.65 19.14 16.43
C LEU A 372 28.96 19.86 16.12
N GLU A 373 28.98 20.78 15.15
CA GLU A 373 30.14 21.66 14.92
C GLU A 373 30.29 22.69 16.05
N ARG A 374 29.19 23.13 16.67
CA ARG A 374 29.21 24.07 17.79
C ARG A 374 29.50 23.41 19.14
N PHE A 375 29.03 22.18 19.32
CA PHE A 375 29.10 21.41 20.57
C PHE A 375 29.68 20.01 20.30
N PRO A 376 30.94 19.91 19.83
CA PRO A 376 31.55 18.64 19.44
C PRO A 376 31.68 17.66 20.59
N GLU A 377 31.82 18.14 21.82
CA GLU A 377 31.86 17.32 23.03
C GLU A 377 30.58 16.49 23.22
N GLN A 378 29.42 17.03 22.84
CA GLN A 378 28.15 16.29 22.90
C GLN A 378 28.11 15.18 21.86
N ALA A 379 28.67 15.43 20.67
CA ALA A 379 28.81 14.40 19.63
C ALA A 379 29.72 13.27 20.10
N VAL A 380 30.86 13.59 20.71
CA VAL A 380 31.80 12.56 21.20
C VAL A 380 31.17 11.74 22.32
N ARG A 381 30.57 12.37 23.33
CA ARG A 381 29.95 11.63 24.45
C ARG A 381 28.81 10.72 23.99
N THR A 382 27.98 11.19 23.05
CA THR A 382 26.79 10.45 22.61
C THR A 382 27.08 9.46 21.48
N ASN A 383 27.78 9.88 20.43
CA ASN A 383 27.98 9.04 19.24
C ASN A 383 29.21 8.12 19.34
N VAL A 384 30.13 8.38 20.27
CA VAL A 384 31.34 7.57 20.47
C VAL A 384 31.30 6.91 21.85
N GLY A 385 31.21 7.69 22.93
CA GLY A 385 31.22 7.17 24.31
C GLY A 385 30.13 6.13 24.56
N ALA A 386 28.86 6.55 24.47
CA ALA A 386 27.73 5.65 24.67
C ALA A 386 27.74 4.43 23.73
N SER A 387 28.15 4.61 22.47
CA SER A 387 28.24 3.52 21.50
C SER A 387 29.36 2.52 21.83
N LEU A 388 30.50 2.99 22.37
CA LEU A 388 31.57 2.13 22.84
C LEU A 388 31.16 1.35 24.10
N ASP A 389 30.50 2.01 25.05
CA ASP A 389 30.00 1.38 26.27
C ASP A 389 28.98 0.29 25.93
N LEU A 390 28.05 0.57 25.01
CA LEU A 390 27.09 -0.41 24.51
C LEU A 390 27.75 -1.56 23.75
N LEU A 391 28.77 -1.28 22.92
CA LEU A 391 29.54 -2.31 22.23
C LEU A 391 30.29 -3.22 23.22
N ASN A 392 30.88 -2.65 24.26
CA ASN A 392 31.55 -3.42 25.31
C ASN A 392 30.57 -4.29 26.09
N ALA A 393 29.38 -3.76 26.43
CA ALA A 393 28.32 -4.54 27.06
C ALA A 393 27.84 -5.69 26.16
N ALA A 394 27.70 -5.44 24.85
CA ALA A 394 27.34 -6.48 23.88
C ALA A 394 28.37 -7.62 23.85
N VAL A 395 29.67 -7.30 23.94
CA VAL A 395 30.73 -8.31 24.07
C VAL A 395 30.65 -9.05 25.41
N ALA A 396 30.50 -8.32 26.52
CA ALA A 396 30.49 -8.89 27.86
C ALA A 396 29.34 -9.88 28.09
N HIS A 397 28.19 -9.63 27.45
CA HIS A 397 26.97 -10.44 27.55
C HIS A 397 26.75 -11.35 26.33
N ASP A 398 27.77 -11.53 25.48
CA ASP A 398 27.81 -12.48 24.37
C ASP A 398 26.67 -12.35 23.32
N VAL A 399 26.37 -11.12 22.93
CA VAL A 399 25.35 -10.81 21.92
C VAL A 399 25.75 -11.35 20.54
N ASP A 400 24.82 -12.01 19.83
CA ASP A 400 25.10 -12.65 18.54
C ASP A 400 25.38 -11.64 17.41
N ALA A 401 24.60 -10.55 17.36
CA ALA A 401 24.69 -9.55 16.32
C ALA A 401 24.53 -8.11 16.85
N PHE A 402 25.36 -7.21 16.33
CA PHE A 402 25.35 -5.79 16.68
C PHE A 402 25.36 -4.96 15.40
N VAL A 403 24.25 -4.26 15.14
CA VAL A 403 24.05 -3.49 13.91
C VAL A 403 24.03 -2.01 14.25
N HIS A 404 25.12 -1.32 13.92
CA HIS A 404 25.24 0.12 14.15
C HIS A 404 24.74 0.92 12.93
N ILE A 405 23.84 1.87 13.21
CA ILE A 405 23.36 2.80 12.20
C ILE A 405 24.33 3.96 12.02
N SER A 406 24.96 3.99 10.84
CA SER A 406 25.89 5.03 10.41
C SER A 406 25.30 5.92 9.32
N THR A 407 26.13 6.76 8.69
CA THR A 407 25.72 7.78 7.72
C THR A 407 26.75 7.87 6.59
N ASP A 408 26.27 8.24 5.40
CA ASP A 408 27.10 8.66 4.26
C ASP A 408 28.23 9.65 4.63
N LYS A 409 28.01 10.52 5.63
CA LYS A 409 29.00 11.51 6.12
C LYS A 409 30.23 10.88 6.79
N ALA A 410 30.16 9.60 7.18
CA ALA A 410 31.29 8.87 7.74
C ALA A 410 32.33 8.48 6.67
N ALA A 411 31.96 8.44 5.38
CA ALA A 411 32.88 8.05 4.31
C ALA A 411 34.09 9.00 4.19
N GLY A 412 33.82 10.31 4.10
CA GLY A 412 34.88 11.33 4.04
C GLY A 412 35.27 11.93 5.40
N ALA A 413 34.47 11.70 6.44
CA ALA A 413 34.71 12.14 7.82
C ALA A 413 35.20 13.62 7.96
N THR A 414 34.65 14.53 7.15
CA THR A 414 35.05 15.95 7.12
C THR A 414 34.36 16.81 8.18
N SER A 415 33.26 16.33 8.74
CA SER A 415 32.48 16.98 9.80
C SER A 415 32.61 16.25 11.12
N VAL A 416 32.27 16.90 12.23
CA VAL A 416 32.23 16.26 13.56
C VAL A 416 31.33 15.03 13.58
N LEU A 417 30.15 15.10 12.93
CA LEU A 417 29.26 13.94 12.78
C LEU A 417 29.95 12.79 12.02
N GLY A 418 30.57 13.11 10.88
CA GLY A 418 31.27 12.12 10.06
C GLY A 418 32.43 11.46 10.82
N ARG A 419 33.23 12.25 11.54
CA ARG A 419 34.36 11.77 12.35
C ARG A 419 33.90 10.85 13.47
N THR A 420 32.91 11.27 14.25
CA THR A 420 32.39 10.46 15.36
C THR A 420 31.81 9.13 14.88
N LYS A 421 31.03 9.14 13.80
CA LYS A 421 30.46 7.92 13.21
C LYS A 421 31.53 7.02 12.56
N PHE A 422 32.54 7.59 11.91
CA PHE A 422 33.65 6.81 11.37
C PHE A 422 34.49 6.14 12.47
N SER A 423 34.75 6.84 13.59
CA SER A 423 35.50 6.27 14.71
C SER A 423 34.83 5.04 15.29
N ILE A 424 33.50 5.07 15.48
CA ILE A 424 32.78 3.91 16.02
C ILE A 424 32.70 2.76 15.00
N GLU A 425 32.59 3.03 13.69
CA GLU A 425 32.71 1.98 12.67
C GLU A 425 34.04 1.23 12.77
N ARG A 426 35.15 1.94 12.99
CA ARG A 426 36.48 1.32 13.18
C ARG A 426 36.53 0.48 14.46
N ALA A 427 35.95 0.96 15.55
CA ALA A 427 35.89 0.22 16.81
C ALA A 427 35.09 -1.08 16.65
N ILE A 428 33.91 -1.01 16.01
CA ILE A 428 33.07 -2.17 15.72
C ILE A 428 33.82 -3.19 14.86
N ALA A 429 34.47 -2.74 13.77
CA ALA A 429 35.26 -3.63 12.92
C ALA A 429 36.41 -4.31 13.68
N SER A 430 37.09 -3.56 14.56
CA SER A 430 38.16 -4.11 15.40
C SER A 430 37.65 -5.15 16.39
N VAL A 431 36.51 -4.89 17.04
CA VAL A 431 35.91 -5.84 17.99
C VAL A 431 35.43 -7.09 17.26
N ALA A 432 34.76 -6.93 16.11
CA ALA A 432 34.29 -8.04 15.28
C ALA A 432 35.43 -8.97 14.81
N ALA A 433 36.60 -8.39 14.48
CA ALA A 433 37.77 -9.16 14.09
C ALA A 433 38.33 -10.04 15.22
N VAL A 434 38.09 -9.66 16.48
CA VAL A 434 38.52 -10.42 17.66
C VAL A 434 37.45 -11.43 18.08
N THR A 435 36.17 -11.03 18.09
CA THR A 435 35.08 -11.88 18.59
C THR A 435 34.53 -12.85 17.54
N GLY A 436 34.69 -12.54 16.25
CA GLY A 436 34.04 -13.28 15.16
C GLY A 436 32.51 -13.11 15.12
N ARG A 437 31.93 -12.30 16.02
CA ARG A 437 30.48 -12.02 16.09
C ARG A 437 30.06 -11.11 14.93
N ARG A 438 28.77 -11.13 14.59
CA ARG A 438 28.20 -10.32 13.48
C ARG A 438 28.01 -8.87 13.90
N TYR A 439 29.13 -8.20 14.14
CA TYR A 439 29.17 -6.79 14.55
C TYR A 439 29.53 -5.96 13.32
N MET A 440 28.59 -5.11 12.89
CA MET A 440 28.67 -4.43 11.61
C MET A 440 28.12 -3.01 11.70
N SER A 441 28.40 -2.21 10.67
CA SER A 441 27.83 -0.88 10.51
C SER A 441 27.13 -0.75 9.17
N VAL A 442 25.98 -0.08 9.14
CA VAL A 442 25.22 0.18 7.92
C VAL A 442 25.19 1.69 7.66
N ARG A 443 25.70 2.11 6.51
CA ARG A 443 25.69 3.50 6.06
C ARG A 443 24.53 3.73 5.11
N PHE A 444 23.71 4.73 5.39
CA PHE A 444 22.72 5.24 4.45
C PHE A 444 22.74 6.77 4.35
N GLY A 445 22.11 7.27 3.30
CA GLY A 445 22.03 8.69 2.97
C GLY A 445 20.91 9.41 3.71
N ASN A 446 20.24 10.35 3.04
CA ASN A 446 19.12 11.06 3.66
C ASN A 446 17.86 10.20 3.62
N VAL A 447 17.15 10.17 4.75
CA VAL A 447 15.84 9.51 4.89
C VAL A 447 14.75 10.58 4.92
N LEU A 448 13.68 10.34 4.17
CA LEU A 448 12.52 11.22 4.05
C LEU A 448 11.71 11.25 5.35
N GLY A 449 11.02 12.36 5.59
CA GLY A 449 10.21 12.53 6.81
C GLY A 449 11.01 12.45 8.11
N SER A 450 12.34 12.48 8.06
CA SER A 450 13.14 12.48 9.29
C SER A 450 13.04 13.86 9.94
N ARG A 451 12.86 13.89 11.27
CA ARG A 451 12.72 15.15 12.04
C ARG A 451 13.80 16.17 11.65
N GLY A 452 13.37 17.38 11.29
CA GLY A 452 14.20 18.51 10.87
C GLY A 452 14.80 18.37 9.47
N SER A 453 14.15 17.64 8.57
CA SER A 453 14.61 17.46 7.19
C SER A 453 14.30 18.67 6.28
N VAL A 454 14.96 18.70 5.12
CA VAL A 454 14.70 19.72 4.08
C VAL A 454 13.25 19.70 3.61
N LEU A 455 12.64 18.52 3.58
CA LEU A 455 11.27 18.34 3.09
C LEU A 455 10.24 18.92 4.07
N GLU A 456 10.38 18.63 5.37
CA GLU A 456 9.56 19.25 6.43
C GLU A 456 9.69 20.79 6.39
N THR A 457 10.89 21.29 6.12
CA THR A 457 11.13 22.73 5.99
C THR A 457 10.36 23.32 4.80
N PHE A 458 10.36 22.64 3.64
CA PHE A 458 9.63 23.10 2.46
C PHE A 458 8.12 23.09 2.70
N VAL A 459 7.59 22.01 3.28
CA VAL A 459 6.16 21.91 3.62
C VAL A 459 5.75 23.03 4.58
N ALA A 460 6.54 23.27 5.63
CA ALA A 460 6.27 24.35 6.57
C ALA A 460 6.32 25.74 5.92
N GLN A 461 7.30 26.01 5.06
CA GLN A 461 7.41 27.27 4.33
C GLN A 461 6.21 27.50 3.40
N VAL A 462 5.86 26.48 2.62
CA VAL A 462 4.72 26.55 1.70
C VAL A 462 3.41 26.78 2.44
N ALA A 463 3.20 26.08 3.56
CA ALA A 463 2.02 26.23 4.41
C ALA A 463 1.95 27.60 5.09
N ALA A 464 3.10 28.18 5.48
CA ALA A 464 3.18 29.50 6.09
C ALA A 464 3.00 30.66 5.09
N GLY A 465 2.99 30.38 3.78
CA GLY A 465 2.97 31.43 2.76
C GLY A 465 4.36 31.93 2.36
N ASP A 466 5.43 31.41 2.96
CA ASP A 466 6.80 31.87 2.77
C ASP A 466 7.44 31.33 1.47
N PRO A 467 8.46 32.02 0.92
CA PRO A 467 9.27 31.49 -0.15
C PRO A 467 10.02 30.22 0.28
N VAL A 468 10.09 29.24 -0.61
CA VAL A 468 10.83 27.99 -0.38
C VAL A 468 12.32 28.25 -0.54
N THR A 469 13.11 27.97 0.50
CA THR A 469 14.55 28.29 0.47
C THR A 469 15.40 27.11 0.02
N VAL A 470 15.96 27.21 -1.19
CA VAL A 470 16.86 26.20 -1.75
C VAL A 470 18.30 26.69 -1.64
N THR A 471 19.22 25.81 -1.26
CA THR A 471 20.62 26.23 -1.05
C THR A 471 21.32 26.63 -2.35
N ASP A 472 21.16 25.83 -3.40
CA ASP A 472 21.77 26.03 -4.72
C ASP A 472 20.92 25.33 -5.78
N PRO A 473 20.75 25.88 -6.99
CA PRO A 473 19.93 25.28 -8.04
C PRO A 473 20.41 23.89 -8.48
N GLU A 474 21.71 23.62 -8.45
CA GLU A 474 22.34 22.39 -8.94
C GLU A 474 22.58 21.36 -7.83
N VAL A 475 22.19 21.64 -6.58
CA VAL A 475 22.43 20.70 -5.49
C VAL A 475 21.52 19.48 -5.60
N THR A 476 22.14 18.30 -5.62
CA THR A 476 21.45 17.01 -5.60
C THR A 476 21.66 16.30 -4.26
N ARG A 477 20.71 15.44 -3.90
CA ARG A 477 20.78 14.57 -2.73
C ARG A 477 20.15 13.22 -3.04
N TYR A 478 20.73 12.18 -2.44
CA TYR A 478 20.14 10.86 -2.41
C TYR A 478 19.06 10.80 -1.33
N PHE A 479 17.91 10.23 -1.67
CA PHE A 479 16.80 10.04 -0.74
C PHE A 479 16.33 8.58 -0.76
N MET A 480 15.87 8.13 0.39
CA MET A 480 15.12 6.89 0.55
C MET A 480 14.03 7.10 1.59
N THR A 481 12.99 6.29 1.55
CA THR A 481 11.97 6.28 2.62
C THR A 481 12.54 5.65 3.90
N ALA A 482 11.92 5.95 5.05
CA ALA A 482 12.31 5.30 6.30
C ALA A 482 12.08 3.79 6.23
N ASP A 483 11.01 3.38 5.54
CA ASP A 483 10.67 1.99 5.30
C ASP A 483 11.78 1.26 4.54
N GLU A 484 12.18 1.77 3.38
CA GLU A 484 13.28 1.20 2.59
C GLU A 484 14.60 1.15 3.37
N ALA A 485 14.90 2.21 4.14
CA ALA A 485 16.14 2.29 4.92
C ALA A 485 16.19 1.19 5.97
N CYS A 486 15.10 1.02 6.72
CA CYS A 486 15.02 0.02 7.77
C CYS A 486 14.98 -1.39 7.19
N GLU A 487 14.30 -1.60 6.06
CA GLU A 487 14.19 -2.92 5.44
C GLU A 487 15.55 -3.42 4.96
N LEU A 488 16.33 -2.52 4.34
CA LEU A 488 17.70 -2.79 3.96
C LEU A 488 18.66 -2.94 5.17
N VAL A 489 18.40 -2.26 6.28
CA VAL A 489 19.14 -2.48 7.54
C VAL A 489 18.86 -3.88 8.09
N LEU A 490 17.60 -4.34 8.05
CA LEU A 490 17.25 -5.70 8.45
C LEU A 490 17.86 -6.74 7.51
N GLN A 491 17.85 -6.50 6.20
CA GLN A 491 18.54 -7.33 5.22
C GLN A 491 20.05 -7.39 5.52
N ALA A 492 20.67 -6.24 5.81
CA ALA A 492 22.08 -6.15 6.18
C ALA A 492 22.39 -6.96 7.44
N ALA A 493 21.51 -6.92 8.44
CA ALA A 493 21.64 -7.73 9.65
C ALA A 493 21.58 -9.24 9.38
N ALA A 494 20.79 -9.66 8.38
CA ALA A 494 20.67 -11.05 7.98
C ALA A 494 21.90 -11.56 7.21
N ILE A 495 22.42 -10.78 6.26
CA ILE A 495 23.48 -11.23 5.33
C ILE A 495 24.89 -10.78 5.70
N GLY A 496 25.02 -9.75 6.54
CA GLY A 496 26.29 -9.08 6.82
C GLY A 496 27.28 -9.93 7.63
N GLY A 497 28.54 -9.84 7.24
CA GLY A 497 29.66 -10.51 7.91
C GLY A 497 30.23 -9.74 9.11
N PRO A 498 31.06 -10.40 9.94
CA PRO A 498 31.80 -9.75 11.03
C PRO A 498 32.67 -8.58 10.52
N GLY A 499 32.47 -7.40 11.10
CA GLY A 499 33.28 -6.21 10.87
C GLY A 499 32.95 -5.46 9.57
N GLU A 500 31.94 -5.88 8.83
CA GLU A 500 31.56 -5.24 7.59
C GLU A 500 30.98 -3.84 7.83
N THR A 501 31.28 -2.94 6.89
CA THR A 501 30.61 -1.64 6.78
C THR A 501 29.88 -1.61 5.45
N LEU A 502 28.57 -1.81 5.51
CA LEU A 502 27.70 -1.96 4.35
C LEU A 502 27.17 -0.59 3.93
N VAL A 503 27.07 -0.34 2.63
CA VAL A 503 26.51 0.89 2.09
C VAL A 503 25.24 0.55 1.32
N LEU A 504 24.13 1.19 1.69
CA LEU A 504 22.86 0.98 1.01
C LEU A 504 22.88 1.64 -0.37
N ASP A 505 22.36 0.96 -1.39
CA ASP A 505 22.11 1.58 -2.68
C ASP A 505 20.99 2.62 -2.52
N MET A 506 21.34 3.89 -2.71
CA MET A 506 20.40 5.00 -2.56
C MET A 506 19.73 5.41 -3.88
N GLY A 507 19.93 4.65 -4.95
CA GLY A 507 19.36 4.94 -6.27
C GLY A 507 19.91 6.22 -6.88
N GLU A 508 19.09 6.90 -7.68
CA GLU A 508 19.50 8.12 -8.37
C GLU A 508 19.37 9.37 -7.47
N PRO A 509 20.34 10.30 -7.53
CA PRO A 509 20.28 11.52 -6.74
C PRO A 509 19.25 12.50 -7.33
N ILE A 510 18.46 13.13 -6.46
CA ILE A 510 17.39 14.05 -6.82
C ILE A 510 17.85 15.49 -6.61
N ARG A 511 17.56 16.38 -7.57
CA ARG A 511 17.81 17.82 -7.43
C ARG A 511 16.86 18.40 -6.39
N ILE A 512 17.41 19.13 -5.40
CA ILE A 512 16.60 19.75 -4.35
C ILE A 512 15.65 20.81 -4.91
N ALA A 513 16.06 21.51 -5.97
CA ALA A 513 15.19 22.46 -6.67
C ALA A 513 13.96 21.76 -7.29
N ASP A 514 14.12 20.55 -7.84
CA ASP A 514 13.00 19.82 -8.43
C ASP A 514 12.07 19.25 -7.36
N LEU A 515 12.63 18.79 -6.23
CA LEU A 515 11.84 18.42 -5.06
C LEU A 515 11.00 19.61 -4.54
N ALA A 516 11.60 20.81 -4.44
CA ALA A 516 10.87 22.02 -4.04
C ALA A 516 9.71 22.35 -5.00
N LYS A 517 9.93 22.28 -6.32
CA LYS A 517 8.86 22.46 -7.33
C LYS A 517 7.74 21.44 -7.15
N ARG A 518 8.06 20.17 -6.89
CA ARG A 518 7.09 19.10 -6.68
C ARG A 518 6.23 19.34 -5.43
N VAL A 519 6.83 19.80 -4.33
CA VAL A 519 6.10 20.18 -3.11
C VAL A 519 5.15 21.35 -3.37
N ILE A 520 5.63 22.39 -4.07
CA ILE A 520 4.82 23.57 -4.45
C ILE A 520 3.64 23.17 -5.34
N ALA A 521 3.86 22.26 -6.29
CA ALA A 521 2.81 21.77 -7.19
C ALA A 521 1.71 21.01 -6.44
N LEU A 522 2.06 20.20 -5.43
CA LEU A 522 1.07 19.48 -4.63
C LEU A 522 0.31 20.37 -3.65
N SER A 523 0.92 21.43 -3.14
CA SER A 523 0.25 22.33 -2.20
C SER A 523 -0.80 23.24 -2.86
N GLY A 524 -0.88 23.24 -4.19
CA GLY A 524 -1.73 24.15 -4.96
C GLY A 524 -1.34 25.63 -4.78
N ARG A 525 -0.05 25.91 -4.55
CA ARG A 525 0.49 27.26 -4.28
C ARG A 525 1.54 27.65 -5.31
N SER A 526 1.19 27.71 -6.58
CA SER A 526 2.11 28.13 -7.66
C SER A 526 2.66 29.55 -7.52
N ASP A 527 2.09 30.37 -6.63
CA ASP A 527 2.61 31.67 -6.22
C ASP A 527 3.87 31.58 -5.35
N ALA A 528 4.14 30.43 -4.73
CA ALA A 528 5.31 30.22 -3.89
C ALA A 528 6.60 30.29 -4.71
N GLN A 529 7.45 31.26 -4.37
CA GLN A 529 8.73 31.46 -5.03
C GLN A 529 9.82 30.58 -4.42
N ILE A 530 10.77 30.13 -5.25
CA ILE A 530 12.00 29.49 -4.79
C ILE A 530 13.09 30.56 -4.66
N VAL A 531 13.64 30.73 -3.47
CA VAL A 531 14.74 31.67 -3.19
C VAL A 531 16.03 30.89 -2.94
N TYR A 532 17.10 31.26 -3.63
CA TYR A 532 18.40 30.63 -3.48
C TYR A 532 19.24 31.31 -2.41
N THR A 533 19.62 30.58 -1.35
CA THR A 533 20.30 31.16 -0.17
C THR A 533 21.83 31.04 -0.19
N GLY A 534 22.41 30.32 -1.16
CA GLY A 534 23.84 30.05 -1.25
C GLY A 534 24.32 28.92 -0.32
N LEU A 535 25.47 28.31 -0.67
CA LEU A 535 26.10 27.22 0.09
C LEU A 535 26.66 27.72 1.43
N ARG A 536 26.33 27.03 2.52
CA ARG A 536 26.91 27.31 3.85
C ARG A 536 28.37 26.81 3.92
N PRO A 537 29.28 27.48 4.66
CA PRO A 537 30.64 27.00 4.90
C PRO A 537 30.63 25.56 5.43
N GLY A 538 31.43 24.67 4.83
CA GLY A 538 31.54 23.25 5.22
C GLY A 538 30.47 22.31 4.61
N ARG A 539 29.45 22.81 3.90
CA ARG A 539 28.54 21.96 3.11
C ARG A 539 29.05 21.86 1.67
N SER A 540 29.69 20.74 1.33
CA SER A 540 30.17 20.48 -0.02
C SER A 540 29.01 20.30 -1.02
N SER A 541 29.13 20.91 -2.20
CA SER A 541 28.28 20.60 -3.36
C SER A 541 28.71 19.25 -3.95
N LEU A 542 27.77 18.45 -4.45
CA LEU A 542 28.06 17.08 -4.92
C LEU A 542 29.13 17.03 -6.04
N LYS A 543 29.39 18.15 -6.74
CA LYS A 543 30.51 18.29 -7.69
C LYS A 543 31.88 18.03 -7.07
N HIS A 544 32.07 18.21 -5.76
CA HIS A 544 33.30 17.84 -5.05
C HIS A 544 33.29 16.41 -4.50
N PHE A 545 32.13 15.76 -4.44
CA PHE A 545 31.97 14.39 -3.94
C PHE A 545 32.22 13.35 -5.05
N CYS A 546 31.80 13.63 -6.29
CA CYS A 546 31.85 12.66 -7.39
C CYS A 546 33.24 12.41 -8.01
N HIS A 547 34.23 13.28 -7.80
CA HIS A 547 35.54 13.09 -8.46
C HIS A 547 36.59 12.33 -7.62
N ARG A 548 36.38 12.14 -6.31
CA ARG A 548 37.39 11.50 -5.45
C ARG A 548 37.04 10.13 -4.91
N GLU A 549 35.76 9.79 -4.73
CA GLU A 549 35.41 8.54 -4.06
C GLU A 549 34.18 7.89 -4.69
N ARG A 550 34.41 7.08 -5.75
CA ARG A 550 33.65 5.83 -5.84
C ARG A 550 33.97 5.06 -4.55
N PRO A 551 33.00 4.50 -3.81
CA PRO A 551 33.31 3.57 -2.73
C PRO A 551 33.88 2.30 -3.37
N THR A 552 35.17 2.27 -3.66
CA THR A 552 35.83 1.15 -4.33
C THR A 552 36.07 -0.06 -3.43
N VAL A 553 35.52 -0.11 -2.20
CA VAL A 553 35.85 -1.19 -1.25
C VAL A 553 34.72 -1.64 -0.30
N ALA A 554 33.50 -1.10 -0.37
CA ALA A 554 32.40 -1.54 0.50
C ALA A 554 31.35 -2.34 -0.29
N PRO A 555 30.89 -3.52 0.17
CA PRO A 555 29.78 -4.22 -0.47
C PRO A 555 28.55 -3.30 -0.47
N THR A 556 27.99 -3.08 -1.66
CA THR A 556 26.73 -2.35 -1.81
C THR A 556 25.59 -3.35 -1.67
N ILE A 557 24.68 -3.12 -0.72
CA ILE A 557 23.45 -3.90 -0.62
C ILE A 557 22.42 -3.24 -1.52
N ARG A 558 21.88 -4.03 -2.44
CA ARG A 558 20.86 -3.64 -3.41
C ARG A 558 19.54 -4.29 -3.09
#